data_AF-A0AAW0FU96-F1
#
_entry.id   AF-A0AAW0FU96-F1
#
_cell.length_a   1.000
_cell.length_b   1.000
_cell.length_c   1.000
_cell.angle_alpha   90.00
_cell.angle_beta   90.00
_cell.angle_gamma   90.00
#
_symmetry.space_group_name_H-M   'P 1'
#
loop_
_entity.id
_entity.type
_entity.pdbx_description
1 polymer ?
#
loop_
_entity_poly.entity_id
_entity_poly.type
_entity_poly.pdbx_seq_one_letter_code
_entity_poly.pdbx_strand_id
1 'polypeptide(L)'
;MYYENPENEQVYSIEDQFYLGDSGLLIKPVTDEGVDEVTVYIPDDEIYYKFFNGKPSQETVQLKKPAETQFDVELKDIPMLFKGGSIIATKDRYRRSSKLMYRDPYTLYIAPNKEGKAQGQLYIDDGESFGYESGEFVAVNFNFDLKQGLKARVNTGRGNVAQGEIKQGTTIKSIQVEKQGKNVIIKKPDLQINNDWEIIWDKTIKHDEL
;
A
#
# COMPACT_ATOMS: atom_id res chain seq x y z
N MET A 1 8.96 -13.67 -6.72
CA MET A 1 10.18 -12.83 -6.73
C MET A 1 10.65 -12.52 -8.14
N TYR A 2 10.94 -13.54 -8.96
CA TYR A 2 11.42 -13.38 -10.35
C TYR A 2 10.50 -12.56 -11.26
N TYR A 3 9.17 -12.59 -11.05
CA TYR A 3 8.24 -11.80 -11.86
C TYR A 3 8.48 -10.29 -11.71
N GLU A 4 8.78 -9.84 -10.48
CA GLU A 4 9.00 -8.43 -10.15
C GLU A 4 10.44 -7.96 -10.42
N ASN A 5 11.41 -8.88 -10.43
CA ASN A 5 12.84 -8.57 -10.58
C ASN A 5 13.49 -9.57 -11.56
N PRO A 6 13.03 -9.64 -12.82
CA PRO A 6 13.44 -10.68 -13.77
C PRO A 6 14.93 -10.63 -14.14
N GLU A 7 15.57 -9.48 -13.97
CA GLU A 7 17.00 -9.24 -14.20
C GLU A 7 17.91 -9.77 -13.09
N ASN A 8 17.36 -10.09 -11.91
CA ASN A 8 18.13 -10.61 -10.79
C ASN A 8 18.08 -12.15 -10.78
N GLU A 9 19.11 -12.82 -11.32
CA GLU A 9 19.15 -14.28 -11.39
C GLU A 9 19.04 -14.97 -10.01
N GLN A 10 19.48 -14.32 -8.93
CA GLN A 10 19.41 -14.89 -7.58
C GLN A 10 17.97 -15.10 -7.11
N VAL A 11 17.02 -14.29 -7.60
CA VAL A 11 15.63 -14.39 -7.15
C VAL A 11 14.85 -15.57 -7.75
N TYR A 12 15.42 -16.29 -8.71
CA TYR A 12 14.78 -17.43 -9.36
C TYR A 12 14.76 -18.67 -8.46
N SER A 13 15.73 -18.82 -7.57
CA SER A 13 15.78 -19.94 -6.60
C SER A 13 15.06 -19.63 -5.28
N ILE A 14 14.49 -18.43 -5.13
CA ILE A 14 13.82 -18.01 -3.90
C ILE A 14 12.34 -18.35 -3.99
N GLU A 15 11.92 -19.32 -3.18
CA GLU A 15 10.56 -19.91 -3.22
C GLU A 15 9.74 -19.63 -1.95
N ASP A 16 10.36 -19.01 -0.93
CA ASP A 16 9.78 -18.84 0.42
C ASP A 16 9.42 -17.38 0.76
N GLN A 17 9.60 -16.46 -0.18
CA GLN A 17 9.10 -15.08 -0.12
C GLN A 17 8.51 -14.64 -1.44
N PHE A 18 7.59 -13.68 -1.40
CA PHE A 18 6.87 -13.24 -2.59
C PHE A 18 6.34 -11.81 -2.44
N TYR A 19 6.10 -11.17 -3.58
CA TYR A 19 5.34 -9.94 -3.63
C TYR A 19 3.85 -10.25 -3.72
N LEU A 20 3.01 -9.52 -2.97
CA LEU A 20 1.56 -9.67 -3.01
C LEU A 20 0.97 -8.79 -4.12
N GLY A 21 0.92 -9.32 -5.35
CA GLY A 21 0.51 -8.56 -6.53
C GLY A 21 1.29 -7.24 -6.67
N ASP A 22 0.63 -6.22 -7.20
CA ASP A 22 1.26 -4.90 -7.44
C ASP A 22 1.30 -4.01 -6.18
N SER A 23 1.07 -4.59 -5.00
CA SER A 23 0.94 -3.82 -3.76
C SER A 23 2.27 -3.34 -3.20
N GLY A 24 3.39 -3.84 -3.72
CA GLY A 24 4.73 -3.60 -3.16
C GLY A 24 4.99 -4.26 -1.79
N LEU A 25 4.10 -5.16 -1.33
CA LEU A 25 4.33 -5.93 -0.10
C LEU A 25 5.18 -7.15 -0.40
N LEU A 26 6.40 -7.20 0.13
CA LEU A 26 7.27 -8.36 0.14
C LEU A 26 7.01 -9.15 1.43
N ILE A 27 6.55 -10.39 1.30
CA ILE A 27 6.11 -11.25 2.42
C ILE A 27 7.06 -12.44 2.56
N LYS A 28 7.48 -12.72 3.79
CA LYS A 28 8.30 -13.88 4.16
C LYS A 28 7.64 -14.62 5.33
N PRO A 29 6.74 -15.58 5.08
CA PRO A 29 6.14 -16.36 6.16
C PRO A 29 7.18 -17.12 6.97
N VAL A 30 7.01 -17.19 8.29
CA VAL A 30 7.83 -18.05 9.16
C VAL A 30 7.31 -19.48 9.04
N THR A 31 8.15 -20.39 8.57
CA THR A 31 7.77 -21.79 8.28
C THR A 31 8.59 -22.83 9.04
N ASP A 32 9.62 -22.40 9.76
CA ASP A 32 10.45 -23.24 10.61
C ASP A 32 9.96 -23.23 12.06
N GLU A 33 10.06 -24.37 12.73
CA GLU A 33 9.62 -24.52 14.11
C GLU A 33 10.58 -23.80 15.09
N GLY A 34 10.01 -22.98 15.98
CA GLY A 34 10.73 -22.43 17.14
C GLY A 34 11.74 -21.33 16.82
N VAL A 35 11.78 -20.82 15.60
CA VAL A 35 12.69 -19.72 15.21
C VAL A 35 12.20 -18.37 15.75
N ASP A 36 13.14 -17.55 16.17
CA ASP A 36 12.97 -16.17 16.64
C ASP A 36 13.55 -15.13 15.67
N GLU A 37 14.11 -15.58 14.54
CA GLU A 37 14.61 -14.74 13.47
C GLU A 37 14.19 -15.29 12.10
N VAL A 38 14.02 -14.40 11.13
CA VAL A 38 13.81 -14.77 9.72
C VAL A 38 14.76 -13.99 8.80
N THR A 39 15.31 -14.68 7.80
CA THR A 39 16.13 -14.06 6.76
C THR A 39 15.28 -13.72 5.54
N VAL A 40 15.27 -12.44 5.17
CA VAL A 40 14.57 -11.90 3.99
C VAL A 40 15.60 -11.43 2.98
N TYR A 41 15.47 -11.86 1.73
CA TYR A 41 16.28 -11.35 0.63
C TYR A 41 15.67 -10.06 0.05
N ILE A 42 16.44 -8.97 0.04
CA ILE A 42 16.05 -7.70 -0.57
C ILE A 42 16.62 -7.67 -2.00
N PRO A 43 15.77 -7.58 -3.04
CA PRO A 43 16.18 -7.82 -4.42
C PRO A 43 16.79 -6.61 -5.14
N ASP A 44 16.75 -5.41 -4.54
CA ASP A 44 17.17 -4.15 -5.14
C ASP A 44 17.73 -3.16 -4.08
N ASP A 45 17.94 -1.90 -4.49
CA ASP A 45 18.49 -0.82 -3.65
C ASP A 45 17.40 0.18 -3.19
N GLU A 46 16.12 -0.17 -3.29
CA GLU A 46 15.01 0.67 -2.83
C GLU A 46 14.92 0.65 -1.30
N ILE A 47 14.21 1.63 -0.72
CA ILE A 47 13.85 1.59 0.69
C ILE A 47 12.69 0.64 0.93
N TYR A 48 12.77 -0.18 1.98
CA TYR A 48 11.72 -1.07 2.44
C TYR A 48 11.32 -0.68 3.85
N TYR A 49 10.01 -0.52 4.08
CA TYR A 49 9.46 -0.17 5.38
C TYR A 49 8.98 -1.43 6.08
N LYS A 50 9.33 -1.64 7.35
CA LYS A 50 8.81 -2.76 8.11
C LYS A 50 7.30 -2.59 8.28
N PHE A 51 6.53 -3.58 7.83
CA PHE A 51 5.07 -3.54 7.78
C PHE A 51 4.44 -4.81 8.40
N PHE A 52 5.09 -5.33 9.44
CA PHE A 52 4.72 -6.62 10.05
C PHE A 52 3.27 -6.61 10.51
N ASN A 53 2.58 -7.73 10.30
CA ASN A 53 1.17 -7.88 10.65
C ASN A 53 0.24 -6.83 10.01
N GLY A 54 0.65 -6.24 8.89
CA GLY A 54 -0.09 -5.17 8.23
C GLY A 54 -0.07 -3.84 8.98
N LYS A 55 0.93 -3.61 9.84
CA LYS A 55 1.06 -2.40 10.65
C LYS A 55 2.35 -1.66 10.31
N PRO A 56 2.29 -0.33 10.13
CA PRO A 56 3.49 0.45 9.88
C PRO A 56 4.40 0.52 11.10
N SER A 57 5.70 0.55 10.84
CA SER A 57 6.77 0.77 11.80
C SER A 57 7.68 1.91 11.33
N GLN A 58 8.44 2.47 12.27
CA GLN A 58 9.51 3.43 11.98
C GLN A 58 10.77 2.76 11.42
N GLU A 59 10.86 1.44 11.51
CA GLU A 59 11.98 0.64 11.02
C GLU A 59 11.96 0.55 9.49
N THR A 60 13.13 0.80 8.88
CA THR A 60 13.32 0.70 7.44
C THR A 60 14.61 -0.04 7.12
N VAL A 61 14.63 -0.79 6.03
CA VAL A 61 15.83 -1.41 5.46
C VAL A 61 16.09 -0.80 4.09
N GLN A 62 17.33 -0.39 3.86
CA GLN A 62 17.79 0.05 2.55
C GLN A 62 19.20 -0.48 2.33
N LEU A 63 19.33 -1.40 1.38
CA LEU A 63 20.63 -1.99 1.03
C LEU A 63 21.21 -1.27 -0.19
N LYS A 64 22.54 -1.24 -0.31
CA LYS A 64 23.21 -0.66 -1.49
C LYS A 64 23.21 -1.59 -2.71
N LYS A 65 22.92 -2.87 -2.48
CA LYS A 65 22.90 -3.94 -3.47
C LYS A 65 21.99 -5.06 -2.95
N PRO A 66 21.50 -5.94 -3.84
CA PRO A 66 20.70 -7.08 -3.43
C PRO A 66 21.44 -7.95 -2.41
N ALA A 67 20.77 -8.27 -1.31
CA ALA A 67 21.35 -9.02 -0.19
C ALA A 67 20.27 -9.44 0.80
N GLU A 68 20.63 -10.39 1.65
CA GLU A 68 19.81 -10.84 2.77
C GLU A 68 19.89 -9.88 3.96
N THR A 69 18.80 -9.81 4.71
CA THR A 69 18.68 -9.10 5.98
C THR A 69 17.89 -9.95 6.96
N GLN A 70 18.23 -9.88 8.24
CA GLN A 70 17.57 -10.64 9.30
C GLN A 70 16.61 -9.75 10.07
N PHE A 71 15.49 -10.32 10.49
CA PHE A 71 14.53 -9.68 11.38
C PHE A 71 14.16 -10.61 12.52
N ASP A 72 14.16 -10.07 13.74
CA ASP A 72 13.56 -10.73 14.90
C ASP A 72 12.05 -10.90 14.66
N VAL A 73 11.52 -12.07 15.03
CA VAL A 73 10.12 -12.45 14.90
C VAL A 73 9.63 -13.12 16.18
N GLU A 74 8.40 -12.81 16.58
CA GLU A 74 7.66 -13.59 17.56
C GLU A 74 6.63 -14.49 16.87
N LEU A 75 6.05 -15.45 17.61
CA LEU A 75 4.99 -16.33 17.11
C LEU A 75 3.79 -15.60 16.48
N LYS A 76 3.52 -14.36 16.91
CA LYS A 76 2.41 -13.54 16.41
C LYS A 76 2.73 -12.82 15.11
N ASP A 77 4.00 -12.78 14.70
CA ASP A 77 4.47 -11.93 13.62
C ASP A 77 4.36 -12.59 12.26
N ILE A 78 3.85 -11.81 11.31
CA ILE A 78 3.87 -12.09 9.88
C ILE A 78 4.88 -11.10 9.27
N PRO A 79 6.09 -11.57 8.90
CA PRO A 79 7.11 -10.72 8.32
C PRO A 79 6.67 -10.19 6.95
N MET A 80 6.54 -8.87 6.88
CA MET A 80 6.11 -8.15 5.70
C MET A 80 6.90 -6.86 5.59
N LEU A 81 7.47 -6.60 4.41
CA LEU A 81 8.14 -5.34 4.09
C LEU A 81 7.33 -4.63 3.01
N PHE A 82 7.19 -3.33 3.15
CA PHE A 82 6.48 -2.49 2.19
C PHE A 82 7.52 -1.72 1.38
N LYS A 83 7.67 -2.08 0.10
CA LYS A 83 8.63 -1.48 -0.82
C LYS A 83 8.27 -0.02 -1.10
N GLY A 84 9.26 0.86 -1.00
CA GLY A 84 9.14 2.27 -1.35
C GLY A 84 8.68 2.45 -2.79
N GLY A 85 7.86 3.46 -3.03
CA GLY A 85 7.18 3.68 -4.30
C GLY A 85 5.74 3.19 -4.33
N SER A 86 5.24 2.61 -3.24
CA SER A 86 3.98 1.86 -3.24
C SER A 86 2.90 2.50 -2.37
N ILE A 87 1.65 2.36 -2.79
CA ILE A 87 0.45 2.74 -2.04
C ILE A 87 -0.51 1.56 -1.99
N ILE A 88 -1.00 1.22 -0.80
CA ILE A 88 -2.02 0.19 -0.61
C ILE A 88 -3.28 0.78 0.04
N ALA A 89 -4.43 0.32 -0.42
CA ALA A 89 -5.73 0.65 0.17
C ALA A 89 -6.25 -0.55 0.97
N THR A 90 -6.57 -0.35 2.25
CA THR A 90 -7.02 -1.41 3.16
C THR A 90 -8.33 -1.03 3.84
N LYS A 91 -9.11 -2.02 4.31
CA LYS A 91 -10.28 -1.81 5.16
C LYS A 91 -9.97 -2.29 6.57
N ASP A 92 -9.53 -1.38 7.43
CA ASP A 92 -9.06 -1.75 8.78
C ASP A 92 -10.19 -2.03 9.79
N ARG A 93 -11.45 -1.85 9.40
CA ARG A 93 -12.58 -2.19 10.29
C ARG A 93 -12.76 -3.70 10.29
N TYR A 94 -12.59 -4.31 11.45
CA TYR A 94 -12.90 -5.72 11.63
C TYR A 94 -14.40 -5.98 11.39
N ARG A 95 -14.69 -6.95 10.52
CA ARG A 95 -16.04 -7.45 10.22
C ARG A 95 -16.01 -8.98 10.15
N ARG A 96 -17.19 -9.59 10.27
CA ARG A 96 -17.35 -11.05 10.22
C ARG A 96 -17.27 -11.65 8.80
N SER A 97 -17.40 -10.81 7.76
CA SER A 97 -17.29 -11.22 6.35
C SER A 97 -16.98 -10.02 5.45
N SER A 98 -16.45 -10.28 4.26
CA SER A 98 -16.19 -9.26 3.23
C SER A 98 -17.48 -8.53 2.80
N LYS A 99 -18.62 -9.24 2.74
CA LYS A 99 -19.94 -8.64 2.44
C LYS A 99 -20.31 -7.54 3.43
N LEU A 100 -19.99 -7.70 4.71
CA LEU A 100 -20.20 -6.67 5.74
C LEU A 100 -19.18 -5.53 5.67
N MET A 101 -18.06 -5.72 4.97
CA MET A 101 -17.05 -4.69 4.72
C MET A 101 -17.38 -3.85 3.49
N TYR A 102 -18.38 -4.22 2.68
CA TYR A 102 -18.65 -3.57 1.38
C TYR A 102 -18.67 -2.04 1.47
N ARG A 103 -19.35 -1.48 2.48
CA ARG A 103 -19.46 -0.02 2.73
C ARG A 103 -18.47 0.53 3.77
N ASP A 104 -17.49 -0.26 4.21
CA ASP A 104 -16.48 0.26 5.12
C ASP A 104 -15.48 1.15 4.38
N PRO A 105 -15.01 2.24 5.03
CA PRO A 105 -14.07 3.15 4.43
C PRO A 105 -12.67 2.56 4.39
N TYR A 106 -11.88 2.99 3.41
CA TYR A 106 -10.50 2.61 3.23
C TYR A 106 -9.54 3.48 4.05
N THR A 107 -8.41 2.88 4.40
CA THR A 107 -7.18 3.55 4.80
C THR A 107 -6.18 3.42 3.66
N LEU A 108 -5.46 4.49 3.35
CA LEU A 108 -4.31 4.44 2.46
C LEU A 108 -3.03 4.38 3.28
N TYR A 109 -2.18 3.40 3.00
CA TYR A 109 -0.80 3.35 3.47
C TYR A 109 0.13 3.69 2.31
N ILE A 110 1.03 4.63 2.53
CA ILE A 110 1.91 5.20 1.52
C ILE A 110 3.35 4.99 1.98
N ALA A 111 4.12 4.24 1.19
CA ALA A 111 5.56 4.05 1.34
C ALA A 111 6.28 4.84 0.23
N PRO A 112 6.74 6.07 0.46
CA PRO A 112 7.52 6.83 -0.51
C PRO A 112 8.83 6.11 -0.85
N ASN A 113 9.26 6.15 -2.11
CA ASN A 113 10.59 5.70 -2.51
C ASN A 113 11.68 6.72 -2.12
N LYS A 114 12.93 6.45 -2.49
CA LYS A 114 14.08 7.39 -2.36
C LYS A 114 13.83 8.81 -2.89
N GLU A 115 12.96 8.96 -3.88
CA GLU A 115 12.60 10.27 -4.45
C GLU A 115 11.40 10.95 -3.75
N GLY A 116 10.82 10.28 -2.75
CA GLY A 116 9.63 10.75 -2.04
C GLY A 116 8.34 10.54 -2.84
N LYS A 117 8.30 9.62 -3.80
CA LYS A 117 7.12 9.34 -4.63
C LYS A 117 6.53 7.97 -4.32
N ALA A 118 5.24 7.81 -4.54
CA ALA A 118 4.59 6.50 -4.48
C ALA A 118 3.37 6.45 -5.39
N GLN A 119 3.01 5.26 -5.84
CA GLN A 119 1.84 5.00 -6.67
C GLN A 119 1.10 3.75 -6.19
N GLY A 120 -0.19 3.68 -6.47
CA GLY A 120 -0.97 2.47 -6.22
C GLY A 120 -2.36 2.58 -6.80
N GLN A 121 -3.07 1.46 -6.82
CA GLN A 121 -4.38 1.36 -7.46
C GLN A 121 -5.40 0.70 -6.53
N LEU A 122 -6.67 1.06 -6.73
CA LEU A 122 -7.80 0.43 -6.06
C LEU A 122 -8.90 0.15 -7.08
N TYR A 123 -9.23 -1.12 -7.26
CA TYR A 123 -10.34 -1.57 -8.09
C TYR A 123 -11.49 -2.07 -7.21
N ILE A 124 -12.71 -1.67 -7.53
CA ILE A 124 -13.93 -2.05 -6.80
C ILE A 124 -15.06 -2.26 -7.80
N ASP A 125 -15.72 -3.42 -7.74
CA ASP A 125 -16.98 -3.73 -8.39
C ASP A 125 -17.99 -4.28 -7.35
N ASP A 126 -19.06 -4.92 -7.80
CA ASP A 126 -20.04 -5.54 -6.91
C ASP A 126 -19.60 -6.92 -6.38
N GLY A 127 -18.55 -7.52 -6.95
CA GLY A 127 -18.00 -8.84 -6.63
C GLY A 127 -18.95 -10.02 -6.89
N GLU A 128 -20.10 -9.82 -7.53
CA GLU A 128 -21.14 -10.84 -7.70
C GLU A 128 -21.62 -10.97 -9.17
N SER A 129 -21.65 -9.89 -9.95
CA SER A 129 -22.20 -9.87 -11.32
C SER A 129 -21.16 -9.62 -12.41
N PHE A 130 -21.60 -9.69 -13.68
CA PHE A 130 -20.80 -9.29 -14.84
C PHE A 130 -20.90 -7.79 -15.15
N GLY A 131 -21.40 -6.96 -14.22
CA GLY A 131 -21.56 -5.51 -14.42
C GLY A 131 -20.25 -4.82 -14.84
N TYR A 132 -19.10 -5.34 -14.41
CA TYR A 132 -17.79 -4.83 -14.81
C TYR A 132 -17.58 -4.80 -16.33
N GLU A 133 -18.17 -5.75 -17.09
CA GLU A 133 -18.08 -5.80 -18.56
C GLU A 133 -18.81 -4.62 -19.22
N SER A 134 -19.83 -4.08 -18.53
CA SER A 134 -20.58 -2.90 -18.95
C SER A 134 -20.05 -1.60 -18.33
N GLY A 135 -18.97 -1.68 -17.54
CA GLY A 135 -18.32 -0.54 -16.90
C GLY A 135 -18.80 -0.22 -15.47
N GLU A 136 -19.52 -1.14 -14.82
CA GLU A 136 -19.99 -0.98 -13.44
C GLU A 136 -18.88 -1.31 -12.43
N PHE A 137 -17.84 -0.48 -12.43
CA PHE A 137 -16.72 -0.55 -11.48
C PHE A 137 -16.17 0.85 -11.18
N VAL A 138 -15.34 0.92 -10.16
CA VAL A 138 -14.51 2.08 -9.80
C VAL A 138 -13.06 1.64 -9.77
N ALA A 139 -12.22 2.26 -10.61
CA ALA A 139 -10.78 2.08 -10.57
C ALA A 139 -10.11 3.41 -10.22
N VAL A 140 -9.33 3.45 -9.15
CA VAL A 140 -8.68 4.67 -8.66
C VAL A 140 -7.17 4.52 -8.77
N ASN A 141 -6.52 5.48 -9.41
CA ASN A 141 -5.06 5.61 -9.43
C ASN A 141 -4.62 6.66 -8.42
N PHE A 142 -3.83 6.26 -7.45
CA PHE A 142 -3.21 7.15 -6.46
C PHE A 142 -1.81 7.51 -6.90
N ASN A 143 -1.48 8.81 -6.83
CA ASN A 143 -0.16 9.34 -7.11
C ASN A 143 0.27 10.25 -5.98
N PHE A 144 1.36 9.90 -5.32
CA PHE A 144 1.93 10.64 -4.21
C PHE A 144 3.29 11.20 -4.59
N ASP A 145 3.53 12.45 -4.20
CA ASP A 145 4.82 13.11 -4.29
C ASP A 145 5.04 13.96 -3.03
N LEU A 146 6.12 13.73 -2.31
CA LEU A 146 6.49 14.41 -1.05
C LEU A 146 6.64 15.95 -1.19
N LYS A 147 6.60 16.50 -2.39
CA LYS A 147 6.68 17.95 -2.63
C LYS A 147 5.38 18.52 -3.17
N GLN A 148 4.47 17.70 -3.67
CA GLN A 148 3.22 18.14 -4.30
C GLN A 148 1.99 17.71 -3.48
N GLY A 149 2.02 16.52 -2.91
CA GLY A 149 0.94 15.93 -2.12
C GLY A 149 0.40 14.64 -2.75
N LEU A 150 -0.88 14.35 -2.53
CA LEU A 150 -1.55 13.11 -2.96
C LEU A 150 -2.68 13.42 -3.94
N LYS A 151 -2.68 12.74 -5.09
CA LYS A 151 -3.72 12.83 -6.13
C LYS A 151 -4.42 11.49 -6.27
N ALA A 152 -5.74 11.50 -6.43
CA ALA A 152 -6.53 10.37 -6.90
C ALA A 152 -7.18 10.70 -8.24
N ARG A 153 -7.04 9.78 -9.20
CA ARG A 153 -7.70 9.83 -10.50
C ARG A 153 -8.60 8.63 -10.67
N VAL A 154 -9.88 8.87 -10.87
CA VAL A 154 -10.90 7.84 -10.96
C VAL A 154 -11.22 7.54 -12.42
N ASN A 155 -11.00 6.30 -12.82
CA ASN A 155 -11.40 5.75 -14.10
C ASN A 155 -12.69 4.95 -13.92
N THR A 156 -13.70 5.23 -14.75
CA THR A 156 -14.97 4.49 -14.76
C THR A 156 -15.25 4.00 -16.17
N GLY A 157 -15.88 2.83 -16.32
CA GLY A 157 -15.93 2.12 -17.60
C GLY A 157 -16.71 2.82 -18.73
N ARG A 158 -17.51 3.86 -18.44
CA ARG A 158 -18.16 4.75 -19.42
C ARG A 158 -18.34 6.17 -18.88
N GLY A 159 -17.42 7.07 -19.20
CA GLY A 159 -17.44 8.47 -18.76
C GLY A 159 -16.77 8.70 -17.40
N ASN A 160 -16.88 9.90 -16.84
CA ASN A 160 -16.26 10.27 -15.54
C ASN A 160 -17.19 10.01 -14.34
N VAL A 161 -18.14 9.07 -14.44
CA VAL A 161 -19.13 8.84 -13.38
C VAL A 161 -19.32 7.34 -13.16
N ALA A 162 -18.95 6.87 -11.96
CA ALA A 162 -19.14 5.48 -11.54
C ALA A 162 -20.61 5.10 -11.79
N GLN A 163 -20.90 3.90 -12.29
CA GLN A 163 -22.28 3.38 -12.38
C GLN A 163 -22.49 2.31 -11.31
N GLY A 164 -23.74 2.08 -10.87
CA GLY A 164 -24.08 1.10 -9.82
C GLY A 164 -24.13 1.63 -8.37
N GLU A 165 -24.44 0.74 -7.41
CA GLU A 165 -24.59 1.04 -5.97
C GLU A 165 -23.27 1.46 -5.27
N ILE A 166 -22.13 1.31 -5.92
CA ILE A 166 -20.80 1.73 -5.43
C ILE A 166 -20.73 3.26 -5.22
N LYS A 167 -21.76 3.99 -5.67
CA LYS A 167 -21.92 5.44 -5.54
C LYS A 167 -22.07 5.99 -4.12
N GLN A 168 -22.40 5.19 -3.10
CA GLN A 168 -22.79 5.73 -1.80
C GLN A 168 -22.00 5.11 -0.63
N GLY A 169 -21.08 5.89 -0.07
CA GLY A 169 -20.64 5.75 1.31
C GLY A 169 -19.23 5.19 1.55
N THR A 170 -18.50 4.83 0.50
CA THR A 170 -17.12 4.38 0.66
C THR A 170 -16.16 5.55 0.52
N THR A 171 -15.43 5.84 1.58
CA THR A 171 -14.51 6.99 1.65
C THR A 171 -13.10 6.55 2.03
N ILE A 172 -12.12 7.42 1.78
CA ILE A 172 -10.83 7.36 2.45
C ILE A 172 -10.98 8.04 3.81
N LYS A 173 -10.86 7.26 4.90
CA LYS A 173 -10.97 7.77 6.29
C LYS A 173 -9.62 8.08 6.93
N SER A 174 -8.53 7.57 6.37
CA SER A 174 -7.19 7.73 6.93
C SER A 174 -6.15 7.60 5.83
N ILE A 175 -5.12 8.44 5.88
CA ILE A 175 -3.93 8.34 5.04
C ILE A 175 -2.73 8.29 5.98
N GLN A 176 -1.88 7.29 5.82
CA GLN A 176 -0.67 7.09 6.60
C GLN A 176 0.53 7.13 5.65
N VAL A 177 1.43 8.09 5.87
CA VAL A 177 2.65 8.26 5.07
C VAL A 177 3.85 7.88 5.92
N GLU A 178 4.58 6.86 5.49
CA GLU A 178 5.81 6.43 6.15
C GLU A 178 7.00 7.26 5.68
N LYS A 179 7.57 8.09 6.54
CA LYS A 179 8.72 8.94 6.21
C LYS A 179 9.88 8.64 7.16
N GLN A 180 10.80 7.76 6.77
CA GLN A 180 12.11 7.53 7.42
C GLN A 180 12.15 7.92 8.92
N GLY A 181 11.41 7.19 9.76
CA GLY A 181 11.31 7.43 11.21
C GLY A 181 10.15 8.29 11.72
N LYS A 182 9.29 8.82 10.84
CA LYS A 182 8.05 9.57 11.19
C LYS A 182 6.87 9.07 10.36
N ASN A 183 5.77 8.73 11.02
CA ASN A 183 4.50 8.44 10.36
C ASN A 183 3.61 9.70 10.39
N VAL A 184 3.21 10.18 9.22
CA VAL A 184 2.26 11.30 9.09
C VAL A 184 0.87 10.73 8.85
N ILE A 185 -0.06 11.00 9.77
CA ILE A 185 -1.44 10.51 9.71
C ILE A 185 -2.40 11.65 9.44
N ILE A 186 -3.09 11.60 8.30
CA ILE A 186 -4.25 12.45 8.00
C ILE A 186 -5.51 11.67 8.39
N LYS A 187 -6.19 12.09 9.47
CA LYS A 187 -7.41 11.44 9.96
C LYS A 187 -8.66 12.13 9.41
N LYS A 188 -9.65 11.32 9.04
CA LYS A 188 -10.98 11.75 8.56
C LYS A 188 -10.92 12.79 7.42
N PRO A 189 -10.16 12.56 6.33
CA PRO A 189 -10.20 13.47 5.20
C PRO A 189 -11.54 13.38 4.44
N ASP A 190 -12.29 12.28 4.63
CA ASP A 190 -13.65 12.05 4.09
C ASP A 190 -13.74 12.17 2.55
N LEU A 191 -12.67 11.73 1.89
CA LEU A 191 -12.52 11.79 0.45
C LEU A 191 -13.27 10.63 -0.20
N GLN A 192 -14.08 10.93 -1.21
CA GLN A 192 -14.86 9.91 -1.91
C GLN A 192 -13.97 9.14 -2.89
N ILE A 193 -14.18 7.82 -3.01
CA ILE A 193 -13.42 6.97 -3.95
C ILE A 193 -13.89 7.11 -5.40
N ASN A 194 -15.06 7.69 -5.63
CA ASN A 194 -15.73 7.76 -6.93
C ASN A 194 -15.55 9.12 -7.64
N ASN A 195 -14.75 10.02 -7.09
CA ASN A 195 -14.41 11.31 -7.68
C ASN A 195 -12.91 11.56 -7.62
N ASP A 196 -12.40 12.34 -8.57
CA ASP A 196 -11.06 12.89 -8.51
C ASP A 196 -10.89 13.81 -7.31
N TRP A 197 -9.72 13.76 -6.68
CA TRP A 197 -9.34 14.70 -5.62
C TRP A 197 -7.83 14.85 -5.53
N GLU A 198 -7.41 15.95 -4.92
CA GLU A 198 -6.01 16.25 -4.64
C GLU A 198 -5.88 16.85 -3.24
N ILE A 199 -4.90 16.37 -2.48
CA ILE A 199 -4.42 16.99 -1.26
C ILE A 199 -3.08 17.63 -1.61
N ILE A 200 -3.03 18.95 -1.65
CA ILE A 200 -1.79 19.69 -1.93
C ILE A 200 -1.08 19.98 -0.61
N TRP A 201 0.24 19.84 -0.61
CA TRP A 201 1.06 20.28 0.52
C TRP A 201 1.43 21.75 0.33
N ASP A 202 0.89 22.61 1.19
CA ASP A 202 1.16 24.03 1.12
C ASP A 202 2.61 24.31 1.56
N LYS A 203 3.46 24.76 0.63
CA LYS A 203 4.87 25.13 0.90
C LYS A 203 4.99 26.51 1.58
N THR A 204 3.89 27.23 1.75
CA THR A 204 3.89 28.62 2.18
C THR A 204 3.92 28.81 3.70
N ILE A 205 3.71 27.73 4.48
CA ILE A 205 3.88 27.80 5.93
C ILE A 205 5.36 27.60 6.25
N LYS A 206 6.06 28.72 6.44
CA LYS A 206 7.28 28.73 7.26
C LYS A 206 6.84 28.23 8.64
N HIS A 207 7.20 27.00 8.99
CA HIS A 207 7.16 26.59 10.39
C HIS A 207 8.15 27.50 11.11
N ASP A 208 7.63 28.48 11.86
CA ASP A 208 8.42 29.14 12.87
C ASP A 208 8.90 28.04 13.84
N GLU A 209 10.21 28.01 14.02
CA GLU A 209 10.94 27.05 14.84
C GLU A 209 10.36 27.04 16.27
N LEU A 210 10.15 25.83 16.81
CA LEU A 210 10.08 25.56 18.25
C LEU A 210 11.09 24.45 18.56
#